data_AF-A0A2N6VJT6-F1
#
_entry.id   AF-A0A2N6VJT6-F1
#
_cell.length_a   1.000
_cell.length_b   1.000
_cell.length_c   1.000
_cell.angle_alpha   90.00
_cell.angle_beta   90.00
_cell.angle_gamma   90.00
#
_symmetry.space_group_name_H-M   'P 1'
#
loop_
_entity.id
_entity.type
_entity.pdbx_description
1 polymer ?
#
loop_
_entity_poly.entity_id
_entity_poly.type
_entity_poly.pdbx_seq_one_letter_code
_entity_poly.pdbx_strand_id
1 'polypeptide(L)'
;VRNAKAAVEEGIVAGGGVALIQASAKAFENLNLEGDEATGAAIVKVAIEAPLKQIAINAGLEPGVVAEKVRGLETGHGLNAATGEYEDLLAAGVNDPVKV
;
A
#
# COMPACT_ATOMS: atom_id res chain seq x y z
N VAL A 1 -11.49 -10.65 16.60
CA VAL A 1 -12.06 -9.59 17.48
C VAL A 1 -11.22 -8.31 17.52
N ARG A 2 -9.88 -8.38 17.65
CA ARG A 2 -9.03 -7.17 17.70
C ARG A 2 -9.08 -6.33 16.42
N ASN A 3 -9.00 -6.96 15.24
CA ASN A 3 -9.07 -6.26 13.95
C ASN A 3 -10.41 -5.56 13.73
N ALA A 4 -11.52 -6.19 14.14
CA ALA A 4 -12.85 -5.57 14.07
C ALA A 4 -12.95 -4.32 14.97
N LYS A 5 -12.31 -4.32 16.15
CA LYS A 5 -12.24 -3.12 17.00
C LYS A 5 -11.42 -2.01 16.35
N ALA A 6 -10.24 -2.35 15.83
CA ALA A 6 -9.38 -1.41 15.10
C ALA A 6 -10.09 -0.76 13.90
N ALA A 7 -10.87 -1.54 13.15
CA ALA A 7 -11.66 -1.06 12.02
C ALA A 7 -12.78 -0.10 12.44
N VAL A 8 -13.42 -0.34 13.59
CA VAL A 8 -14.46 0.55 14.13
C VAL A 8 -13.85 1.86 14.65
N GLU A 9 -12.64 1.81 15.21
CA GLU A 9 -11.98 2.99 15.80
C GLU A 9 -11.41 3.95 14.75
N GLU A 10 -10.73 3.44 13.72
CA GLU A 10 -9.96 4.26 12.76
C GLU A 10 -10.32 4.01 11.29
N GLY A 11 -11.31 3.16 11.03
CA GLY A 11 -11.76 2.82 9.68
C GLY A 11 -10.95 1.72 9.01
N ILE A 12 -11.29 1.48 7.73
CA ILE A 12 -10.68 0.47 6.87
C ILE A 12 -10.13 1.11 5.60
N VAL A 13 -9.08 0.51 5.06
CA VAL A 13 -8.46 0.89 3.79
C VAL A 13 -8.22 -0.36 2.93
N ALA A 14 -7.89 -0.15 1.66
CA ALA A 14 -7.47 -1.23 0.78
C ALA A 14 -6.20 -1.89 1.34
N GLY A 15 -6.26 -3.21 1.51
CA GLY A 15 -5.17 -3.98 2.11
C GLY A 15 -4.03 -4.27 1.13
N GLY A 16 -3.28 -5.33 1.40
CA GLY A 16 -2.28 -5.86 0.47
C GLY A 16 -1.10 -4.93 0.19
N GLY A 17 -0.84 -3.96 1.09
CA GLY A 17 0.21 -2.96 0.91
C GLY A 17 -0.11 -1.85 -0.10
N VAL A 18 -1.32 -1.83 -0.66
CA VAL A 18 -1.77 -0.85 -1.66
C VAL A 18 -1.94 0.54 -1.04
N ALA A 19 -2.56 0.60 0.14
CA ALA A 19 -2.80 1.87 0.83
C ALA A 19 -1.51 2.67 1.08
N LEU A 20 -0.41 2.01 1.43
CA LEU A 20 0.88 2.67 1.70
C LEU A 20 1.47 3.30 0.43
N ILE A 21 1.49 2.56 -0.68
CA ILE A 21 2.02 3.06 -1.96
C ILE A 21 1.19 4.23 -2.45
N GLN A 22 -0.14 4.13 -2.41
CA GLN A 22 -1.02 5.19 -2.90
C GLN A 22 -1.01 6.42 -1.99
N ALA A 23 -0.94 6.24 -0.67
CA ALA A 23 -0.80 7.35 0.27
C ALA A 23 0.50 8.13 0.06
N SER A 24 1.58 7.44 -0.33
CA SER A 24 2.89 8.06 -0.53
C SER A 24 2.89 9.17 -1.56
N ALA A 25 2.14 9.01 -2.66
CA ALA A 25 2.07 10.02 -3.71
C ALA A 25 1.62 11.37 -3.14
N LYS A 26 0.60 11.36 -2.27
CA LYS A 26 0.08 12.56 -1.61
C LYS A 26 0.94 13.02 -0.44
N ALA A 27 1.47 12.08 0.35
CA ALA A 27 2.24 12.39 1.56
C ALA A 27 3.56 13.10 1.24
N PHE A 28 4.21 12.73 0.13
CA PHE A 28 5.50 13.30 -0.26
C PHE A 28 5.41 14.51 -1.21
N GLU A 29 4.24 14.81 -1.78
CA GLU A 29 4.08 15.88 -2.79
C GLU A 29 4.49 17.26 -2.26
N ASN A 30 4.19 17.57 -1.00
CA ASN A 30 4.37 18.90 -0.41
C ASN A 30 5.46 18.95 0.67
N LEU A 31 6.31 17.91 0.76
CA LEU A 31 7.41 17.88 1.72
C LEU A 31 8.63 18.62 1.16
N ASN A 32 8.90 19.80 1.72
CA ASN A 32 10.14 20.54 1.46
C ASN A 32 11.16 20.23 2.58
N LEU A 33 12.02 19.25 2.34
CA LEU A 33 12.98 18.73 3.31
C LEU A 33 14.40 18.86 2.77
N GLU A 34 15.36 19.04 3.67
CA GLU A 34 16.78 19.18 3.32
C GLU A 34 17.65 18.26 4.19
N GLY A 35 18.89 18.00 3.72
CA GLY A 35 19.87 17.20 4.46
C GLY A 35 19.38 15.82 4.89
N ASP A 36 19.50 15.54 6.18
CA ASP A 36 19.15 14.23 6.76
C ASP A 36 17.64 13.96 6.74
N GLU A 37 16.79 15.00 6.81
CA GLU A 37 15.34 14.85 6.75
C GLU A 37 14.89 14.36 5.37
N ALA A 38 15.45 14.93 4.31
CA ALA A 38 15.21 14.49 2.94
C ALA A 38 15.67 13.03 2.73
N THR A 39 16.80 12.67 3.33
CA THR A 39 17.32 11.29 3.30
C THR A 39 16.36 10.33 4.02
N GLY A 40 15.86 10.71 5.20
CA GLY A 40 14.87 9.94 5.95
C GLY A 40 13.57 9.74 5.16
N ALA A 41 13.06 10.81 4.54
CA ALA A 41 11.89 10.73 3.67
C ALA A 41 12.10 9.78 2.48
N ALA A 42 13.27 9.82 1.85
CA ALA A 42 13.61 8.91 0.76
C ALA A 42 13.66 7.44 1.22
N ILE A 43 14.18 7.16 2.42
CA ILE A 43 14.16 5.81 3.01
C ILE A 43 12.73 5.33 3.20
N VAL A 44 11.85 6.16 3.79
CA VAL A 44 10.44 5.82 4.00
C VAL A 44 9.76 5.56 2.65
N LYS A 45 10.02 6.40 1.64
CA LYS A 45 9.46 6.25 0.28
C LYS A 45 9.81 4.91 -0.37
N VAL A 46 10.97 4.34 -0.06
CA VAL A 46 11.34 2.99 -0.51
C VAL A 46 10.70 1.92 0.37
N ALA A 47 10.70 2.11 1.69
CA ALA A 47 10.21 1.13 2.66
C ALA A 47 8.71 0.82 2.51
N ILE A 48 7.90 1.82 2.19
CA ILE A 48 6.45 1.67 1.99
C ILE A 48 6.06 0.71 0.85
N GLU A 49 6.96 0.45 -0.10
CA GLU A 49 6.71 -0.48 -1.20
C GLU A 49 6.97 -1.94 -0.79
N ALA A 50 7.72 -2.15 0.29
CA ALA A 50 8.17 -3.47 0.73
C ALA A 50 7.00 -4.44 1.00
N PRO A 51 5.87 -4.04 1.65
CA PRO A 51 4.77 -4.96 1.90
C PRO A 51 4.14 -5.50 0.61
N LEU A 52 3.81 -4.63 -0.36
CA LEU A 52 3.24 -5.07 -1.63
C LEU A 52 4.24 -5.92 -2.42
N LYS A 53 5.52 -5.50 -2.46
CA LYS A 53 6.57 -6.27 -3.14
C LYS A 53 6.72 -7.65 -2.54
N GLN A 54 6.72 -7.78 -1.22
CA GLN A 54 6.79 -9.08 -0.55
C GLN A 54 5.59 -9.97 -0.89
N ILE A 55 4.38 -9.39 -0.94
CA ILE A 55 3.17 -10.12 -1.35
C ILE A 55 3.28 -10.58 -2.80
N ALA A 56 3.78 -9.73 -3.70
CA ALA A 56 4.00 -10.07 -5.10
C ALA A 56 5.01 -11.23 -5.27
N ILE A 57 6.13 -11.21 -4.53
CA ILE A 57 7.11 -12.32 -4.50
C ILE A 57 6.41 -13.62 -4.10
N ASN A 58 5.63 -13.58 -3.03
CA ASN A 58 4.93 -14.76 -2.51
C ASN A 58 3.87 -15.29 -3.49
N ALA A 59 3.32 -14.41 -4.33
CA ALA A 59 2.39 -14.76 -5.41
C ALA A 59 3.10 -15.20 -6.71
N GLY A 60 4.44 -15.24 -6.75
CA GLY A 60 5.22 -15.63 -7.92
C GLY A 60 5.25 -14.57 -9.04
N LEU A 61 4.98 -13.31 -8.69
CA LEU A 61 4.97 -12.17 -9.62
C LEU A 61 6.24 -11.32 -9.49
N GLU A 62 6.58 -10.59 -10.55
CA GLU A 62 7.71 -9.67 -10.52
C GLU A 62 7.36 -8.44 -9.64
N PRO A 63 8.09 -8.17 -8.53
CA PRO A 63 7.65 -7.20 -7.54
C PRO A 63 7.69 -5.75 -8.01
N GLY A 64 8.66 -5.37 -8.83
CA GLY A 64 8.79 -4.03 -9.38
C GLY A 64 7.63 -3.69 -10.32
N VAL A 65 7.27 -4.61 -11.20
CA VAL A 65 6.16 -4.52 -12.15
C VAL A 65 4.83 -4.39 -11.42
N VAL A 66 4.62 -5.18 -10.36
CA VAL A 66 3.40 -5.08 -9.54
C VAL A 66 3.35 -3.71 -8.84
N ALA A 67 4.43 -3.29 -8.21
CA ALA A 67 4.48 -2.01 -7.49
C ALA A 67 4.22 -0.81 -8.41
N GLU A 68 4.86 -0.79 -9.58
CA GLU A 68 4.65 0.29 -10.55
C GLU A 68 3.25 0.26 -11.15
N LYS A 69 2.68 -0.92 -11.41
CA LYS A 69 1.30 -1.03 -11.89
C LYS A 69 0.32 -0.49 -10.84
N VAL A 70 0.45 -0.88 -9.57
CA VAL A 70 -0.43 -0.40 -8.48
C VAL A 70 -0.33 1.12 -8.29
N ARG A 71 0.87 1.71 -8.46
CA ARG A 71 1.05 3.17 -8.38
C ARG A 71 0.20 3.93 -9.40
N GLY A 72 -0.02 3.36 -10.58
CA GLY A 72 -0.81 3.96 -11.66
C GLY A 72 -2.31 3.64 -11.64
N LEU A 73 -2.78 2.82 -10.70
CA LEU A 73 -4.20 2.45 -10.59
C LEU A 73 -5.01 3.50 -9.80
N GLU A 74 -6.33 3.41 -9.93
CA GLU A 74 -7.24 4.20 -9.10
C GLU A 74 -7.05 3.88 -7.61
N THR A 75 -7.33 4.87 -6.76
CA THR A 75 -7.23 4.68 -5.31
C THR A 75 -8.11 3.51 -4.87
N GLY A 76 -7.56 2.61 -4.05
CA GLY A 76 -8.23 1.40 -3.59
C GLY A 76 -8.09 0.19 -4.51
N HIS A 77 -7.65 0.38 -5.77
CA HIS A 77 -7.38 -0.72 -6.68
C HIS A 77 -5.96 -1.23 -6.54
N GLY A 78 -5.79 -2.56 -6.61
CA GLY A 78 -4.47 -3.18 -6.57
C GLY A 78 -4.49 -4.66 -6.85
N LEU A 79 -3.37 -5.33 -6.61
CA LEU A 79 -3.23 -6.77 -6.85
C LEU A 79 -3.95 -7.56 -5.76
N ASN A 80 -4.97 -8.32 -6.15
CA ASN A 80 -5.48 -9.40 -5.33
C ASN A 80 -4.55 -10.62 -5.49
N ALA A 81 -3.67 -10.84 -4.53
CA ALA A 81 -2.68 -11.92 -4.59
C ALA A 81 -3.30 -13.33 -4.54
N ALA A 82 -4.57 -13.47 -4.12
CA ALA A 82 -5.26 -14.76 -4.11
C ALA A 82 -5.74 -15.18 -5.52
N THR A 83 -6.07 -14.22 -6.38
CA THR A 83 -6.59 -14.45 -7.74
C THR A 83 -5.59 -14.06 -8.84
N GLY A 84 -4.64 -13.19 -8.54
CA GLY A 84 -3.71 -12.59 -9.51
C GLY A 84 -4.30 -11.40 -10.29
N GLU A 85 -5.52 -11.00 -9.96
CA GLU A 85 -6.24 -9.94 -10.68
C GLU A 85 -5.99 -8.55 -10.06
N TYR A 86 -6.17 -7.51 -10.88
CA TYR A 86 -6.10 -6.13 -10.43
C TYR A 86 -7.51 -5.55 -10.38
N GLU A 87 -8.00 -5.29 -9.19
CA GLU A 87 -9.40 -4.94 -8.92
C GLU A 87 -9.51 -4.02 -7.71
N ASP A 88 -10.73 -3.54 -7.44
CA ASP A 88 -11.06 -2.82 -6.20
C ASP A 88 -10.94 -3.80 -5.01
N LEU A 89 -9.89 -3.61 -4.21
CA LEU A 89 -9.60 -4.49 -3.08
C LEU A 89 -10.63 -4.39 -1.96
N LEU A 90 -11.29 -3.23 -1.79
CA LEU A 90 -12.36 -3.10 -0.82
C LEU A 90 -13.59 -3.90 -1.27
N ALA A 91 -13.94 -3.82 -2.55
CA ALA A 91 -15.03 -4.61 -3.12
C ALA A 91 -14.72 -6.12 -3.12
N ALA A 92 -13.46 -6.50 -3.34
CA ALA A 92 -13.00 -7.89 -3.27
C ALA A 92 -12.87 -8.43 -1.82
N GLY A 93 -13.10 -7.59 -0.80
CA GLY A 93 -13.01 -7.97 0.61
C GLY A 93 -11.58 -8.06 1.16
N VAL A 94 -10.59 -7.56 0.42
CA VAL A 94 -9.18 -7.43 0.83
C VAL A 94 -8.99 -6.05 1.48
N ASN A 95 -9.44 -5.94 2.73
CA ASN A 95 -9.35 -4.72 3.51
C ASN A 95 -8.47 -4.90 4.76
N ASP A 96 -7.82 -3.81 5.15
CA ASP A 96 -7.03 -3.74 6.38
C ASP A 96 -7.53 -2.59 7.26
N PRO A 97 -7.65 -2.79 8.58
CA PRO A 97 -7.89 -1.68 9.51
C PRO A 97 -6.68 -0.74 9.54
N VAL A 98 -6.91 0.57 9.48
CA VAL A 98 -5.84 1.58 9.39
C VAL A 98 -4.84 1.51 10.55
N LYS A 99 -5.32 1.13 11.74
CA LYS A 99 -4.55 1.09 12.98
C LYS A 99 -3.48 -0.03 13.04
N VAL A 100 -3.55 -1.02 12.14
CA VAL A 100 -2.76 -2.26 12.20
C VAL A 100 -1.34 -2.09 11.69
#